data_AF-A0A9E3BY21-F1
#
_entry.id   AF-A0A9E3BY21-F1
#
_cell.length_a   1.000
_cell.length_b   1.000
_cell.length_c   1.000
_cell.angle_alpha   90.00
_cell.angle_beta   90.00
_cell.angle_gamma   90.00
#
_symmetry.space_group_name_H-M   'P 1'
#
loop_
_entity.id
_entity.type
_entity.pdbx_description
1 polymer ?
#
loop_
_entity_poly.entity_id
_entity_poly.type
_entity_poly.pdbx_seq_one_letter_code
_entity_poly.pdbx_strand_id
1 'polypeptide(L)'
;MAGIDILASAFSGANAAFLGDLYARWATDPGSVDPSFAELFGTLNEDSRAVLEEATGASWAPRPVRPEPVPAPVGDLRAAIIPSLRALMLVRSYRVRGHLEARLDPLGLQVPPPHPELDPATYGFTQADLDRP
;
A
#
# COMPACT_ATOMS: atom_id res chain seq x y z
N MET A 1 -16.22 9.01 -13.75
CA MET A 1 -15.92 10.13 -12.84
C MET A 1 -15.43 9.52 -11.52
N ALA A 2 -14.18 9.07 -11.46
CA ALA A 2 -13.65 8.26 -10.36
C ALA A 2 -12.12 8.45 -10.25
N GLY A 3 -11.68 9.71 -10.14
CA GLY A 3 -10.26 10.07 -10.18
C GLY A 3 -9.79 10.95 -9.03
N ILE A 4 -10.64 11.25 -8.03
CA ILE A 4 -10.32 12.26 -7.00
C ILE A 4 -10.07 11.65 -5.60
N ASP A 5 -10.46 10.41 -5.30
CA ASP A 5 -10.46 9.94 -3.90
C ASP A 5 -9.31 9.01 -3.47
N ILE A 6 -8.26 8.85 -4.26
CA ILE A 6 -7.06 8.12 -3.78
C ILE A 6 -6.27 9.01 -2.80
N LEU A 7 -6.14 10.29 -3.11
CA LEU A 7 -5.42 11.23 -2.24
C LEU A 7 -6.21 11.53 -0.96
N ALA A 8 -7.51 11.83 -1.06
CA ALA A 8 -8.36 12.07 0.11
C ALA A 8 -8.41 10.84 1.06
N SER A 9 -8.46 9.62 0.51
CA SER A 9 -8.38 8.37 1.29
C SER A 9 -6.98 8.12 1.88
N ALA A 10 -5.91 8.47 1.16
CA ALA A 10 -4.55 8.39 1.66
C ALA A 10 -4.28 9.35 2.83
N PHE A 11 -4.89 10.53 2.81
CA PHE A 11 -4.73 11.57 3.84
C PHE A 11 -5.59 11.37 5.09
N SER A 12 -6.73 10.66 5.00
CA SER A 12 -7.71 10.58 6.10
C SER A 12 -7.72 9.26 6.88
N GLY A 13 -6.70 8.41 6.71
CA GLY A 13 -6.64 7.06 7.30
C GLY A 13 -5.46 6.80 8.24
N ALA A 14 -5.05 5.52 8.34
CA ALA A 14 -3.97 5.03 9.20
C ALA A 14 -2.59 5.72 8.98
N ASN A 15 -2.43 6.45 7.88
CA ASN A 15 -1.19 7.16 7.51
C ASN A 15 -1.21 8.67 7.84
N ALA A 16 -2.32 9.21 8.37
CA ALA A 16 -2.48 10.64 8.57
C ALA A 16 -1.34 11.26 9.42
N ALA A 17 -0.98 10.61 10.54
CA ALA A 17 0.12 11.07 11.40
C ALA A 17 1.48 11.08 10.69
N PHE A 18 1.74 10.08 9.84
CA PHE A 18 2.97 10.02 9.04
C PHE A 18 3.02 11.14 7.99
N LEU A 19 1.90 11.37 7.28
CA LEU A 19 1.81 12.41 6.25
C LEU A 19 1.86 13.82 6.85
N GLY A 20 1.25 14.04 8.01
CA GLY A 20 1.37 15.29 8.76
C GLY A 20 2.83 15.56 9.14
N ASP A 21 3.51 14.60 9.76
CA ASP A 21 4.93 14.71 10.12
C ASP A 21 5.82 15.01 8.90
N LEU A 22 5.49 14.42 7.74
CA LEU A 22 6.22 14.63 6.49
C LEU A 22 5.97 16.03 5.92
N TYR A 23 4.71 16.50 5.94
CA TYR A 23 4.31 17.84 5.52
C TYR A 23 4.95 18.93 6.39
N ALA A 24 4.97 18.77 7.72
CA ALA A 24 5.59 19.74 8.63
C ALA A 24 7.09 19.95 8.36
N ARG A 25 7.80 18.89 7.94
CA ARG A 25 9.21 18.99 7.53
C ARG A 25 9.35 19.72 6.20
N TRP A 26 8.55 19.35 5.20
CA TRP A 26 8.54 20.04 3.91
C TRP A 26 8.21 21.53 4.04
N ALA A 27 7.28 21.90 4.92
CA ALA A 27 6.93 23.29 5.20
C ALA A 27 8.09 24.09 5.82
N THR A 28 9.01 23.42 6.52
CA THR A 28 10.23 24.03 7.10
C THR A 28 11.37 24.07 6.09
N ASP A 29 11.58 22.97 5.37
CA ASP A 29 12.60 22.80 4.34
C ASP A 29 12.04 21.93 3.19
N PRO A 30 11.73 22.53 2.03
CA PRO A 30 11.21 21.77 0.89
C PRO A 30 12.16 20.70 0.37
N GLY A 31 13.47 20.81 0.63
CA GLY A 31 14.48 19.82 0.25
C GLY A 31 14.57 18.61 1.18
N SER A 32 13.83 18.60 2.29
CA SER A 32 13.87 17.54 3.31
C SER A 32 13.03 16.30 2.97
N VAL A 33 12.25 16.36 1.89
CA VAL A 33 11.38 15.28 1.40
C VAL A 33 11.69 14.93 -0.04
N ASP A 34 11.23 13.77 -0.48
CA ASP A 34 11.37 13.34 -1.88
C ASP A 34 10.67 14.31 -2.85
N PRO A 35 11.23 14.57 -4.05
CA PRO A 35 10.67 15.51 -5.01
C PRO A 35 9.20 15.26 -5.37
N SER A 36 8.77 14.00 -5.43
CA SER A 36 7.37 13.65 -5.73
C SER A 36 6.40 14.11 -4.63
N PHE A 37 6.83 14.07 -3.38
CA PHE A 37 6.06 14.61 -2.25
C PHE A 37 6.11 16.13 -2.20
N ALA A 38 7.24 16.74 -2.54
CA ALA A 38 7.36 18.20 -2.59
C ALA A 38 6.43 18.82 -3.65
N GLU A 39 6.33 18.21 -4.84
CA GLU A 39 5.39 18.61 -5.89
C GLU A 39 3.94 18.45 -5.40
N LEU A 40 3.62 17.29 -4.83
CA LEU A 40 2.29 16.99 -4.30
C LEU A 40 1.85 18.00 -3.22
N PHE A 41 2.70 18.29 -2.22
CA PHE A 41 2.41 19.27 -1.17
C PHE A 41 2.28 20.70 -1.73
N GLY A 42 3.06 21.05 -2.76
CA GLY A 42 2.94 22.31 -3.47
C GLY A 42 1.59 22.51 -4.16
N THR A 43 0.94 21.44 -4.61
CA THR A 43 -0.38 21.49 -5.26
C THR A 43 -1.58 21.48 -4.32
N LEU A 44 -1.37 21.32 -3.00
CA LEU A 44 -2.46 21.25 -2.04
C LEU A 44 -3.20 22.59 -1.89
N ASN A 45 -4.52 22.51 -1.77
CA ASN A 45 -5.37 23.63 -1.38
C ASN A 45 -5.34 23.85 0.15
N GLU A 46 -5.90 24.97 0.60
CA GLU A 46 -5.91 25.36 2.02
C GLU A 46 -6.60 24.31 2.91
N ASP A 47 -7.73 23.77 2.48
CA ASP A 47 -8.47 22.75 3.23
C ASP A 47 -7.64 21.48 3.45
N SER A 48 -6.90 21.03 2.44
CA SER A 48 -6.05 19.83 2.54
C SER A 48 -4.84 20.07 3.44
N ARG A 49 -4.29 21.30 3.43
CA ARG A 49 -3.19 21.69 4.32
C ARG A 49 -3.64 21.70 5.77
N ALA A 50 -4.82 22.25 6.06
CA ALA A 50 -5.38 22.27 7.41
C ALA A 50 -5.54 20.87 7.99
N VAL A 51 -6.02 19.91 7.20
CA VAL A 51 -6.14 18.49 7.62
C VAL A 51 -4.77 17.88 7.95
N LEU A 52 -3.74 18.17 7.13
CA LEU A 52 -2.38 17.67 7.37
C LEU A 52 -1.72 18.28 8.60
N GLU A 53 -1.97 19.56 8.86
CA GLU A 53 -1.51 20.25 10.06
C GLU A 53 -2.20 19.69 11.30
N GLU A 54 -3.50 19.45 11.26
CA GLU A 54 -4.22 18.79 12.36
C GLU A 54 -3.68 17.37 12.61
N ALA A 55 -3.35 16.64 11.54
CA ALA A 55 -2.82 15.28 11.61
C ALA A 55 -1.43 15.17 12.26
N THR A 56 -0.63 16.26 12.33
CA THR A 56 0.61 16.28 13.11
C THR A 56 0.39 16.13 14.61
N GLY A 57 -0.83 16.39 15.07
CA GLY A 57 -1.24 16.24 16.46
C GLY A 57 -0.54 17.21 17.40
N ALA A 58 -0.91 17.15 18.67
CA ALA A 58 -0.32 18.01 19.68
C ALA A 58 1.11 17.55 20.03
N SER A 59 2.02 18.52 20.24
CA SER A 59 3.44 18.28 20.52
C SER A 59 3.74 17.45 21.77
N TRP A 60 2.75 17.24 22.65
CA TRP A 60 2.84 16.46 23.87
C TRP A 60 2.41 14.99 23.70
N ALA A 61 1.78 14.63 22.58
CA ALA A 61 1.33 13.26 22.33
C ALA A 61 2.54 12.32 22.11
N PRO A 62 2.48 11.06 22.59
CA PRO A 62 3.54 10.09 22.34
C PRO A 62 3.70 9.88 20.83
N ARG A 63 4.86 10.25 20.29
CA ARG A 63 5.13 10.09 18.86
C ARG A 63 5.27 8.59 18.56
N PRO A 64 4.50 8.02 17.62
CA PRO A 64 4.68 6.63 17.24
C PRO A 64 6.13 6.43 16.80
N VAL A 65 6.74 5.31 17.23
CA VAL A 65 8.12 4.98 16.91
C VAL A 65 8.29 5.01 15.40
N ARG A 66 9.12 5.95 14.93
CA ARG A 66 9.39 6.15 13.53
C ARG A 66 9.98 4.84 12.98
N PRO A 67 9.40 4.23 11.94
CA PRO A 67 10.12 3.20 11.21
C PRO A 67 11.39 3.85 10.67
N GLU A 68 12.56 3.27 10.94
CA GLU A 68 13.81 3.76 10.37
C GLU A 68 13.63 3.99 8.86
N PRO A 69 14.22 5.06 8.30
CA PRO A 69 14.19 5.27 6.87
C PRO A 69 14.76 4.02 6.20
N VAL A 70 13.87 3.21 5.64
CA VAL A 70 14.26 2.05 4.85
C VAL A 70 15.09 2.63 3.70
N PRO A 71 16.35 2.22 3.53
CA PRO A 71 17.17 2.74 2.45
C PRO A 71 16.39 2.61 1.16
N ALA A 72 16.31 3.72 0.40
CA ALA A 72 15.63 3.73 -0.88
C ALA A 72 16.15 2.54 -1.71
N PRO A 73 15.27 1.66 -2.22
CA PRO A 73 15.72 0.45 -2.86
C PRO A 73 16.63 0.81 -4.03
N VAL A 74 17.77 0.14 -4.08
CA VAL A 74 18.76 0.32 -5.14
C VAL A 74 18.24 -0.41 -6.37
N GLY A 75 17.45 0.27 -7.21
CA GLY A 75 16.82 -0.30 -8.39
C GLY A 75 15.49 0.36 -8.74
N ASP A 76 14.77 -0.19 -9.73
CA ASP A 76 13.42 0.27 -10.06
C ASP A 76 12.44 -0.14 -8.94
N LEU A 77 12.18 0.80 -8.02
CA LEU A 77 11.22 0.66 -6.92
C LEU A 77 9.86 0.13 -7.39
N ARG A 78 9.38 0.54 -8.57
CA ARG A 78 8.09 0.07 -9.10
C ARG A 78 8.15 -1.40 -9.48
N ALA A 79 9.27 -1.85 -10.06
CA ALA A 79 9.47 -3.25 -10.41
C ALA A 79 9.53 -4.17 -9.17
N ALA A 80 9.95 -3.66 -8.01
CA ALA A 80 9.95 -4.41 -6.75
C ALA A 80 8.58 -4.40 -6.01
N ILE A 81 7.87 -3.27 -6.05
CA ILE A 81 6.57 -3.11 -5.36
C ILE A 81 5.46 -3.95 -6.03
N ILE A 82 5.36 -3.89 -7.35
CA ILE A 82 4.21 -4.49 -8.07
C ILE A 82 4.08 -6.00 -7.82
N PRO A 83 5.16 -6.82 -7.91
CA PRO A 83 5.09 -8.24 -7.57
C PRO A 83 4.68 -8.50 -6.11
N SER A 84 5.20 -7.70 -5.18
CA SER A 84 4.88 -7.81 -3.75
C SER A 84 3.41 -7.54 -3.47
N LEU A 85 2.82 -6.53 -4.12
CA LEU A 85 1.39 -6.23 -4.03
C LEU A 85 0.53 -7.37 -4.62
N ARG A 86 0.92 -7.90 -5.79
CA ARG A 86 0.25 -9.04 -6.42
C ARG A 86 0.26 -10.26 -5.48
N ALA A 87 1.39 -10.54 -4.84
CA ALA A 87 1.53 -11.63 -3.89
C ALA A 87 0.61 -11.44 -2.66
N LEU A 88 0.57 -10.23 -2.11
CA LEU A 88 -0.33 -9.89 -1.01
C LEU A 88 -1.81 -10.09 -1.39
N MET A 89 -2.21 -9.68 -2.59
CA MET A 89 -3.57 -9.92 -3.08
C MET A 89 -3.88 -11.41 -3.21
N LEU A 90 -2.96 -12.20 -3.76
CA LEU A 90 -3.11 -13.65 -3.89
C LEU A 90 -3.26 -14.32 -2.51
N VAL A 91 -2.39 -14.01 -1.55
CA VAL A 91 -2.47 -14.52 -0.17
C VAL A 91 -3.81 -14.18 0.46
N ARG A 92 -4.27 -12.94 0.31
CA ARG A 92 -5.59 -12.50 0.81
C ARG A 92 -6.71 -13.32 0.18
N SER A 93 -6.68 -13.56 -1.14
CA SER A 93 -7.69 -14.37 -1.84
C SER A 93 -7.73 -15.79 -1.30
N TYR A 94 -6.58 -16.45 -1.12
CA TYR A 94 -6.51 -17.78 -0.50
C TYR A 94 -7.03 -17.81 0.93
N ARG A 95 -6.77 -16.77 1.74
CA ARG A 95 -7.31 -16.70 3.10
C ARG A 95 -8.83 -16.61 3.14
N VAL A 96 -9.44 -15.90 2.20
CA VAL A 96 -10.89 -15.68 2.17
C VAL A 96 -11.63 -16.82 1.46
N ARG A 97 -11.08 -17.33 0.35
CA ARG A 97 -11.74 -18.27 -0.58
C ARG A 97 -11.02 -19.59 -0.77
N GLY A 98 -9.85 -19.81 -0.17
CA GLY A 98 -9.09 -21.04 -0.37
C GLY A 98 -9.81 -22.32 0.09
N HIS A 99 -10.84 -22.18 0.94
CA HIS A 99 -11.71 -23.30 1.31
C HIS A 99 -12.49 -23.89 0.12
N LEU A 100 -12.67 -23.14 -0.98
CA LEU A 100 -13.35 -23.61 -2.19
C LEU A 100 -12.52 -24.65 -2.96
N GLU A 101 -11.18 -24.55 -2.88
CA GLU A 101 -10.23 -25.50 -3.51
C GLU A 101 -9.77 -26.60 -2.53
N ALA A 102 -10.28 -26.58 -1.30
CA ALA A 102 -9.88 -27.55 -0.29
C ALA A 102 -10.40 -28.95 -0.65
N ARG A 103 -9.50 -29.93 -0.73
CA ARG A 103 -9.84 -31.33 -1.00
C ARG A 103 -10.37 -32.01 0.26
N LEU A 104 -11.61 -31.69 0.62
CA LEU A 104 -12.30 -32.22 1.81
C LEU A 104 -13.08 -33.51 1.54
N ASP A 105 -13.37 -33.80 0.27
CA ASP A 105 -14.09 -35.02 -0.13
C ASP A 105 -13.10 -36.18 -0.32
N PRO A 106 -13.09 -37.18 0.59
CA PRO A 106 -12.19 -38.34 0.48
C PRO A 106 -12.55 -39.26 -0.68
N LEU A 107 -13.78 -39.17 -1.20
CA LEU A 107 -14.24 -39.96 -2.34
C LEU A 107 -13.96 -39.27 -3.68
N GLY A 108 -13.64 -37.97 -3.68
CA GLY A 108 -13.32 -37.21 -4.87
C GLY A 108 -14.46 -37.10 -5.88
N LEU A 109 -15.71 -37.13 -5.42
CA LEU A 109 -16.90 -37.01 -6.26
C LEU A 109 -17.16 -35.55 -6.63
N GLN A 110 -16.76 -34.62 -5.77
CA GLN A 110 -16.83 -33.19 -6.03
C GLN A 110 -15.59 -32.74 -6.82
N VAL A 111 -15.82 -32.17 -8.00
CA VAL A 111 -14.79 -31.45 -8.76
C VAL A 111 -15.05 -29.96 -8.57
N PRO A 112 -14.20 -29.23 -7.84
CA PRO A 112 -14.35 -27.79 -7.69
C PRO A 112 -14.34 -27.10 -9.05
N PRO A 113 -15.24 -26.13 -9.30
CA PRO A 113 -15.15 -25.30 -10.49
C PRO A 113 -13.86 -24.46 -10.45
N PRO A 114 -13.30 -24.05 -11.59
CA PRO A 114 -12.12 -23.21 -11.60
C PRO A 114 -12.42 -21.85 -10.95
N HIS A 115 -11.54 -21.41 -10.04
CA HIS A 115 -11.62 -20.13 -9.34
C HIS A 115 -10.50 -19.19 -9.81
N PRO A 116 -10.76 -18.28 -10.78
CA PRO A 116 -9.75 -17.37 -11.29
C PRO A 116 -9.07 -16.52 -10.20
N GLU A 117 -9.80 -16.18 -9.14
CA GLU A 117 -9.29 -15.42 -8.00
C GLU A 117 -8.27 -16.17 -7.14
N LEU A 118 -8.15 -17.49 -7.32
CA LEU A 118 -7.14 -18.33 -6.66
C LEU A 118 -6.00 -18.70 -7.61
N ASP A 119 -6.12 -18.42 -8.91
CA ASP A 119 -5.06 -18.67 -9.88
C ASP A 119 -3.98 -17.57 -9.83
N PRO A 120 -2.70 -17.91 -9.57
CA PRO A 120 -1.60 -16.95 -9.62
C PRO A 120 -1.48 -16.22 -10.97
N ALA A 121 -1.85 -16.88 -12.08
CA ALA A 121 -1.79 -16.28 -13.41
C ALA A 121 -2.73 -15.07 -13.55
N THR A 122 -3.86 -15.06 -12.85
CA THR A 122 -4.80 -13.92 -12.80
C THR A 122 -4.14 -12.65 -12.24
N TYR A 123 -3.14 -12.81 -11.37
CA TYR A 123 -2.37 -11.71 -10.79
C TYR A 123 -1.09 -11.39 -11.59
N GLY A 124 -0.85 -12.09 -12.70
CA GLY A 124 0.31 -11.88 -13.57
C GLY A 124 1.59 -12.57 -13.10
N PHE A 125 1.48 -13.63 -12.28
CA PHE A 125 2.60 -14.51 -11.98
C PHE A 125 2.81 -15.51 -13.12
N THR A 126 4.05 -15.67 -13.53
CA THR A 126 4.49 -16.70 -14.47
C THR A 126 5.24 -17.80 -13.74
N GLN A 127 5.49 -18.93 -14.41
CA GLN A 127 6.29 -20.01 -13.83
C GLN A 127 7.69 -19.54 -13.40
N ALA A 128 8.28 -18.58 -14.10
CA ALA A 128 9.59 -18.01 -13.76
C ALA A 128 9.59 -17.20 -12.45
N ASP A 129 8.42 -16.76 -11.97
CA ASP A 129 8.30 -15.97 -10.75
C ASP A 129 8.21 -16.85 -9.48
N LEU A 130 7.93 -18.15 -9.61
CA LEU A 130 7.74 -19.05 -8.48
C LEU A 130 9.04 -19.35 -7.71
N ASP A 131 10.18 -19.27 -8.40
CA ASP A 131 11.51 -19.52 -7.83
C ASP A 131 12.24 -18.22 -7.44
N ARG A 132 11.57 -17.06 -7.54
CA ARG A 132 12.16 -15.82 -7.06
C ARG A 132 12.25 -15.82 -5.53
N PRO A 133 13.38 -15.36 -4.98
CA PRO A 133 13.60 -15.30 -3.54
C PRO A 133 12.71 -14.27 -2.84
#